data_AF-A0A836Q224-F1
#
_entry.id   AF-A0A836Q224-F1
#
_cell.length_a   1.000
_cell.length_b   1.000
_cell.length_c   1.000
_cell.angle_alpha   90.00
_cell.angle_beta   90.00
_cell.angle_gamma   90.00
#
_symmetry.space_group_name_H-M   'P 1'
#
loop_
_entity.id
_entity.type
_entity.pdbx_description
1 polymer ?
#
loop_
_entity_poly.entity_id
_entity_poly.type
_entity_poly.pdbx_seq_one_letter_code
_entity_poly.pdbx_strand_id
1 'polypeptide(L)'
;MSFYDLRTCSYDEFLNFVFDHPVEKEPWYRGSKVEVVFDAIHNTALLTELFSNARPLLEKYTREQLDQGFWALQSGLIDGLLPHTMFDHSVPFEKRAECIRAMFFLYRDLFAVDDLGTSSNMWWDCISSSNQVGWRSQSVLDDNMKIQDVMFETLSKILYLESEECQGAALHGLGHLRHPNTETVIRDWIATQPDLPEDDLEFAEACITGDIM
;
A
#
# COMPACT_ATOMS: atom_id res chain seq x y z
N MET A 1 2.97 -26.13 7.85
CA MET A 1 3.19 -25.55 6.51
C MET A 1 1.86 -25.65 5.82
N SER A 2 1.28 -24.51 5.48
CA SER A 2 -0.06 -24.41 4.91
C SER A 2 0.08 -24.06 3.44
N PHE A 3 -0.64 -24.78 2.58
CA PHE A 3 -0.60 -24.61 1.14
C PHE A 3 -1.92 -23.99 0.67
N TYR A 4 -1.84 -22.95 -0.15
CA TYR A 4 -2.98 -22.25 -0.73
C TYR A 4 -2.83 -22.16 -2.25
N ASP A 5 -3.89 -22.51 -2.98
CA ASP A 5 -3.95 -22.35 -4.44
C ASP A 5 -4.88 -21.18 -4.78
N LEU A 6 -4.29 -20.07 -5.18
CA LEU A 6 -4.99 -18.84 -5.53
C LEU A 6 -5.15 -18.65 -7.04
N ARG A 7 -4.60 -19.54 -7.88
CA ARG A 7 -4.58 -19.38 -9.36
C ARG A 7 -5.95 -19.14 -9.99
N THR A 8 -7.00 -19.67 -9.38
CA THR A 8 -8.38 -19.58 -9.87
C THR A 8 -9.40 -19.31 -8.76
N CYS A 9 -8.92 -18.82 -7.60
CA CYS A 9 -9.80 -18.53 -6.49
C CYS A 9 -10.77 -17.39 -6.82
N SER A 10 -11.97 -17.45 -6.27
CA SER A 10 -12.93 -16.35 -6.29
C SER A 10 -12.47 -15.19 -5.40
N TYR A 11 -13.09 -14.03 -5.58
CA TYR A 11 -12.84 -12.87 -4.74
C TYR A 11 -13.09 -13.13 -3.25
N ASP A 12 -14.20 -13.81 -2.91
CA ASP A 12 -14.48 -14.16 -1.51
C ASP A 12 -13.47 -15.14 -0.91
N GLU A 13 -12.99 -16.11 -1.69
CA GLU A 13 -11.93 -17.03 -1.25
C GLU A 13 -10.62 -16.29 -1.02
N PHE A 14 -10.27 -15.33 -1.89
CA PHE A 14 -9.11 -14.47 -1.71
C PHE A 14 -9.22 -13.61 -0.45
N LEU A 15 -10.37 -12.96 -0.22
CA LEU A 15 -10.59 -12.16 0.99
C LEU A 15 -10.47 -13.01 2.26
N ASN A 16 -11.04 -14.22 2.27
CA ASN A 16 -10.92 -15.12 3.41
C ASN A 16 -9.47 -15.57 3.60
N PHE A 17 -8.73 -15.84 2.53
CA PHE A 17 -7.30 -16.12 2.61
C PHE A 17 -6.49 -14.97 3.22
N VAL A 18 -6.87 -13.71 2.99
CA VAL A 18 -6.14 -12.56 3.54
C VAL A 18 -6.55 -12.24 4.98
N PHE A 19 -7.86 -12.27 5.27
CA PHE A 19 -8.41 -11.68 6.51
C PHE A 19 -9.02 -12.70 7.48
N ASP A 20 -9.47 -13.87 7.02
CA ASP A 20 -10.17 -14.86 7.87
C ASP A 20 -9.19 -15.81 8.58
N HIS A 21 -8.33 -15.23 9.41
CA HIS A 21 -7.42 -15.96 10.28
C HIS A 21 -7.68 -15.64 11.76
N PRO A 22 -7.37 -16.56 12.69
CA PRO A 22 -7.32 -16.24 14.10
C PRO A 22 -6.33 -15.09 14.38
N VAL A 23 -6.74 -14.15 15.22
CA VAL A 23 -5.89 -13.03 15.64
C VAL A 23 -4.95 -13.52 16.74
N GLU A 24 -3.66 -13.61 16.40
CA GLU A 24 -2.61 -14.09 17.32
C GLU A 24 -1.49 -13.06 17.50
N LYS A 25 -0.74 -13.17 18.59
CA LYS A 25 0.42 -12.29 18.85
C LYS A 25 1.52 -12.47 17.81
N GLU A 26 1.73 -13.70 17.35
CA GLU A 26 2.54 -14.01 16.18
C GLU A 26 1.56 -14.13 15.01
N PRO A 27 1.49 -13.16 14.09
CA PRO A 27 0.50 -13.19 13.02
C PRO A 27 0.68 -14.40 12.12
N TRP A 28 -0.41 -14.90 11.53
CA TRP A 28 -0.42 -16.13 10.72
C TRP A 28 0.58 -16.12 9.55
N TYR A 29 0.86 -14.95 8.99
CA TYR A 29 1.82 -14.74 7.90
C TYR A 29 3.29 -14.65 8.38
N ARG A 30 3.54 -14.63 9.69
CA ARG A 30 4.88 -14.68 10.31
C ARG A 30 5.12 -16.08 10.92
N GLY A 31 6.30 -16.65 10.69
CA GLY A 31 6.73 -17.92 11.31
C GLY A 31 6.12 -19.21 10.75
N SER A 32 4.94 -19.14 10.13
CA SER A 32 4.34 -20.25 9.38
C SER A 32 4.91 -20.31 7.97
N LYS A 33 5.38 -21.48 7.51
CA LYS A 33 5.64 -21.69 6.07
C LYS A 33 4.29 -21.68 5.34
N VAL A 34 3.84 -20.52 4.90
CA VAL A 34 2.72 -20.35 3.97
C VAL A 34 3.28 -20.50 2.57
N GLU A 35 2.80 -21.49 1.82
CA GLU A 35 3.12 -21.66 0.41
C GLU A 35 1.89 -21.29 -0.40
N VAL A 36 2.07 -20.39 -1.35
CA VAL A 36 1.01 -19.92 -2.24
C VAL A 36 1.39 -20.26 -3.66
N VAL A 37 0.48 -20.89 -4.39
CA VAL A 37 0.53 -20.97 -5.84
C VAL A 37 -0.48 -19.98 -6.39
N PHE A 38 -0.04 -19.08 -7.25
CA PHE A 38 -0.86 -17.98 -7.74
C PHE A 38 -0.65 -17.75 -9.24
N ASP A 39 -1.60 -17.03 -9.84
CA ASP A 39 -1.43 -16.42 -11.15
C ASP A 39 -1.31 -14.91 -10.94
N ALA A 40 -0.22 -14.30 -11.40
CA ALA A 40 0.09 -12.91 -11.07
C ALA A 40 -0.94 -11.92 -11.63
N ILE A 41 -1.50 -12.22 -12.81
CA ILE A 41 -2.52 -11.37 -13.44
C ILE A 41 -3.84 -11.48 -12.66
N HIS A 42 -4.23 -12.69 -12.28
CA HIS A 42 -5.43 -12.95 -11.48
C HIS A 42 -5.34 -12.31 -10.11
N ASN A 43 -4.25 -12.53 -9.38
CA ASN A 43 -4.05 -11.93 -8.05
C ASN A 43 -3.97 -10.40 -8.12
N THR A 44 -3.37 -9.82 -9.17
CA THR A 44 -3.39 -8.37 -9.37
C THR A 44 -4.84 -7.87 -9.52
N ALA A 45 -5.69 -8.58 -10.27
CA ALA A 45 -7.09 -8.19 -10.42
C ALA A 45 -7.88 -8.28 -9.10
N LEU A 46 -7.63 -9.33 -8.31
CA LEU A 46 -8.23 -9.50 -6.98
C LEU A 46 -7.81 -8.39 -6.01
N LEU A 47 -6.54 -7.98 -6.03
CA LEU A 47 -6.03 -6.85 -5.25
C LEU A 47 -6.67 -5.53 -5.71
N THR A 48 -6.78 -5.29 -7.03
CA THR A 48 -7.47 -4.12 -7.56
C THR A 48 -8.93 -4.07 -7.09
N GLU A 49 -9.64 -5.19 -7.11
CA GLU A 49 -11.03 -5.27 -6.62
C GLU A 49 -11.11 -4.99 -5.11
N LEU A 50 -10.19 -5.56 -4.33
CA LEU A 50 -10.06 -5.31 -2.88
C LEU A 50 -9.91 -3.82 -2.60
N PHE A 51 -8.94 -3.17 -3.23
CA PHE A 51 -8.67 -1.75 -2.97
C PHE A 51 -9.79 -0.85 -3.47
N SER A 52 -10.42 -1.20 -4.60
CA SER A 52 -11.53 -0.42 -5.17
C SER A 52 -12.83 -0.51 -4.36
N ASN A 53 -13.00 -1.56 -3.55
CA ASN A 53 -14.23 -1.82 -2.80
C ASN A 53 -13.91 -2.31 -1.38
N ALA A 54 -13.08 -1.56 -0.65
CA ALA A 54 -12.60 -1.95 0.67
C ALA A 54 -13.65 -1.73 1.78
N ARG A 55 -14.60 -0.81 1.62
CA ARG A 55 -15.55 -0.43 2.68
C ARG A 55 -16.32 -1.60 3.32
N PRO A 56 -16.86 -2.58 2.55
CA PRO A 56 -17.58 -3.72 3.13
C PRO A 56 -16.71 -4.60 4.05
N LEU A 57 -15.38 -4.51 3.98
CA LEU A 57 -14.48 -5.26 4.85
C LEU A 57 -14.65 -4.87 6.33
N LEU A 58 -14.99 -3.60 6.60
CA LEU A 58 -15.25 -3.08 7.95
C LEU A 58 -16.45 -3.75 8.64
N GLU A 59 -17.39 -4.29 7.85
CA GLU A 59 -18.57 -5.02 8.37
C GLU A 59 -18.32 -6.53 8.44
N LYS A 60 -17.38 -7.05 7.63
CA LYS A 60 -17.14 -8.49 7.45
C LYS A 60 -16.09 -9.05 8.41
N TYR A 61 -15.05 -8.28 8.73
CA TYR A 61 -13.90 -8.73 9.53
C TYR A 61 -13.71 -7.84 10.76
N THR A 62 -13.09 -8.36 11.82
CA THR A 62 -12.74 -7.52 12.98
C THR A 62 -11.60 -6.57 12.64
N ARG A 63 -11.48 -5.47 13.38
CA ARG A 63 -10.39 -4.49 13.21
C ARG A 63 -9.01 -5.16 13.26
N GLU A 64 -8.81 -6.11 14.17
CA GLU A 64 -7.55 -6.82 14.34
C GLU A 64 -7.27 -7.82 13.20
N GLN A 65 -8.31 -8.45 12.65
CA GLN A 65 -8.17 -9.27 11.44
C GLN A 65 -7.77 -8.43 10.24
N LEU A 66 -8.36 -7.24 10.10
CA LEU A 66 -8.01 -6.28 9.05
C LEU A 66 -6.55 -5.82 9.20
N ASP A 67 -6.14 -5.36 10.39
CA ASP A 67 -4.75 -4.92 10.64
C ASP A 67 -3.74 -6.03 10.26
N GLN A 68 -3.93 -7.26 10.75
CA GLN A 68 -3.05 -8.38 10.38
C GLN A 68 -3.10 -8.72 8.88
N GLY A 69 -4.28 -8.68 8.25
CA GLY A 69 -4.43 -8.95 6.82
C GLY A 69 -3.74 -7.91 5.94
N PHE A 70 -3.87 -6.62 6.27
CA PHE A 70 -3.17 -5.55 5.55
C PHE A 70 -1.66 -5.61 5.77
N TRP A 71 -1.19 -5.97 6.97
CA TRP A 71 0.22 -6.28 7.16
C TRP A 71 0.69 -7.47 6.31
N ALA A 72 -0.11 -8.53 6.18
CA ALA A 72 0.21 -9.65 5.31
C ALA A 72 0.36 -9.20 3.84
N LEU A 73 -0.59 -8.39 3.35
CA LEU A 73 -0.59 -7.84 2.00
C LEU A 73 0.67 -7.04 1.68
N GLN A 74 1.08 -6.12 2.56
CA GLN A 74 2.17 -5.17 2.29
C GLN A 74 3.57 -5.73 2.60
N SER A 75 3.69 -6.71 3.50
CA SER A 75 4.99 -7.14 4.05
C SER A 75 5.94 -7.82 3.06
N GLY A 76 5.43 -8.31 1.92
CA GLY A 76 6.21 -9.11 0.98
C GLY A 76 6.60 -10.50 1.49
N LEU A 77 6.08 -10.94 2.65
CA LEU A 77 6.39 -12.24 3.24
C LEU A 77 5.66 -13.41 2.57
N ILE A 78 4.61 -13.13 1.79
CA ILE A 78 3.81 -14.12 1.07
C ILE A 78 3.82 -13.80 -0.41
N ASP A 79 4.30 -14.74 -1.22
CA ASP A 79 4.31 -14.61 -2.67
C ASP A 79 2.88 -14.48 -3.22
N GLY A 80 2.72 -13.70 -4.29
CA GLY A 80 1.42 -13.45 -4.92
C GLY A 80 0.55 -12.41 -4.22
N LEU A 81 1.05 -11.77 -3.16
CA LEU A 81 0.47 -10.55 -2.60
C LEU A 81 1.20 -9.30 -3.12
N LEU A 82 0.89 -8.12 -2.55
CA LEU A 82 1.02 -6.85 -3.23
C LEU A 82 2.42 -6.53 -3.76
N PRO A 83 3.51 -6.50 -2.96
CA PRO A 83 4.82 -6.17 -3.50
C PRO A 83 5.26 -7.10 -4.65
N HIS A 84 4.90 -8.38 -4.57
CA HIS A 84 5.27 -9.36 -5.60
C HIS A 84 4.52 -9.10 -6.90
N THR A 85 3.21 -8.89 -6.84
CA THR A 85 2.39 -8.66 -8.05
C THR A 85 2.63 -7.28 -8.67
N MET A 86 2.96 -6.27 -7.86
CA MET A 86 3.11 -4.88 -8.29
C MET A 86 4.39 -4.64 -9.09
N PHE A 87 5.42 -5.47 -8.90
CA PHE A 87 6.68 -5.40 -9.66
C PHE A 87 6.90 -6.63 -10.56
N ASP A 88 5.90 -7.50 -10.70
CA ASP A 88 5.99 -8.65 -11.61
C ASP A 88 5.81 -8.20 -13.06
N HIS A 89 6.89 -8.27 -13.85
CA HIS A 89 6.90 -7.89 -15.26
C HIS A 89 6.07 -8.83 -16.16
N SER A 90 5.64 -9.99 -15.66
CA SER A 90 4.66 -10.84 -16.34
C SER A 90 3.26 -10.24 -16.33
N VAL A 91 2.97 -9.32 -15.40
CA VAL A 91 1.72 -8.56 -15.35
C VAL A 91 1.84 -7.31 -16.23
N PRO A 92 0.92 -7.09 -17.19
CA PRO A 92 0.90 -5.88 -18.00
C PRO A 92 0.92 -4.61 -17.13
N PHE A 93 1.75 -3.63 -17.51
CA PHE A 93 1.91 -2.37 -16.77
C PHE A 93 0.57 -1.73 -16.39
N GLU A 94 -0.37 -1.65 -17.32
CA GLU A 94 -1.68 -1.02 -17.06
C GLU A 94 -2.45 -1.67 -15.90
N LYS A 95 -2.34 -2.99 -15.73
CA LYS A 95 -2.98 -3.71 -14.62
C LYS A 95 -2.30 -3.41 -13.28
N ARG A 96 -0.97 -3.35 -13.28
CA ARG A 96 -0.18 -2.96 -12.10
C ARG A 96 -0.49 -1.51 -11.70
N ALA A 97 -0.53 -0.61 -12.68
CA ALA A 97 -0.88 0.80 -12.48
C ALA A 97 -2.32 0.98 -11.98
N GLU A 98 -3.29 0.23 -12.52
CA GLU A 98 -4.68 0.23 -12.05
C GLU A 98 -4.77 -0.23 -10.58
N CYS A 99 -4.06 -1.29 -10.21
CA CYS A 99 -3.98 -1.78 -8.83
C CYS A 99 -3.42 -0.71 -7.87
N ILE A 100 -2.33 -0.03 -8.25
CA ILE A 100 -1.77 1.07 -7.45
C ILE A 100 -2.77 2.22 -7.31
N ARG A 101 -3.39 2.66 -8.41
CA ARG A 101 -4.39 3.74 -8.36
C ARG A 101 -5.59 3.36 -7.50
N ALA A 102 -5.99 2.09 -7.48
CA ALA A 102 -7.09 1.62 -6.64
C ALA A 102 -6.80 1.76 -5.15
N MET A 103 -5.53 1.82 -4.72
CA MET A 103 -5.17 2.09 -3.33
C MET A 103 -5.67 3.46 -2.83
N PHE A 104 -5.89 4.44 -3.73
CA PHE A 104 -6.59 5.67 -3.34
C PHE A 104 -7.97 5.39 -2.72
N PHE A 105 -8.72 4.44 -3.28
CA PHE A 105 -10.04 4.06 -2.77
C PHE A 105 -9.93 3.28 -1.46
N LEU A 106 -8.90 2.45 -1.29
CA LEU A 106 -8.59 1.81 0.00
C LEU A 106 -8.42 2.87 1.10
N TYR A 107 -7.61 3.91 0.84
CA TYR A 107 -7.41 4.99 1.80
C TYR A 107 -8.69 5.77 2.06
N ARG A 108 -9.38 6.20 0.99
CA ARG A 108 -10.61 7.00 1.11
C ARG A 108 -11.74 6.27 1.84
N ASP A 109 -11.96 4.99 1.52
CA ASP A 109 -13.16 4.27 1.93
C ASP A 109 -12.98 3.39 3.16
N LEU A 110 -11.72 3.06 3.51
CA LEU A 110 -11.39 2.23 4.67
C LEU A 110 -10.47 2.97 5.64
N PHE A 111 -9.26 3.37 5.25
CA PHE A 111 -8.30 3.95 6.21
C PHE A 111 -8.69 5.32 6.77
N ALA A 112 -9.44 6.12 6.02
CA ALA A 112 -10.02 7.36 6.52
C ALA A 112 -11.19 7.13 7.51
N VAL A 113 -11.72 5.91 7.58
CA VAL A 113 -12.81 5.52 8.50
C VAL A 113 -12.26 4.82 9.73
N ASP A 114 -11.29 3.92 9.54
CA ASP A 114 -10.53 3.24 10.59
C ASP A 114 -9.09 3.08 10.13
N ASP A 115 -8.17 3.75 10.81
CA ASP A 115 -6.74 3.79 10.48
C ASP A 115 -6.07 2.40 10.57
N LEU A 116 -6.73 1.42 11.20
CA LEU A 116 -6.18 0.11 11.56
C LEU A 116 -4.83 0.20 12.29
N GLY A 117 -4.56 1.31 12.98
CA GLY A 117 -3.30 1.56 13.68
C GLY A 117 -2.11 1.70 12.72
N THR A 118 -1.19 0.73 12.74
CA THR A 118 0.12 0.89 12.10
C THR A 118 0.19 0.35 10.68
N SER A 119 -0.75 -0.51 10.24
CA SER A 119 -0.71 -1.08 8.89
C SER A 119 -0.83 0.00 7.81
N SER A 120 -1.75 0.95 7.98
CA SER A 120 -1.97 2.06 7.02
C SER A 120 -0.74 2.95 6.87
N ASN A 121 -0.15 3.38 7.99
CA ASN A 121 1.06 4.22 8.02
C ASN A 121 2.29 3.53 7.41
N MET A 122 2.45 2.22 7.64
CA MET A 122 3.60 1.44 7.16
C MET A 122 3.42 0.88 5.74
N TRP A 123 2.27 1.14 5.12
CA TRP A 123 1.91 0.59 3.80
C TRP A 123 2.94 0.94 2.73
N TRP A 124 3.23 2.24 2.60
CA TRP A 124 4.15 2.72 1.58
C TRP A 124 5.61 2.40 1.90
N ASP A 125 5.97 2.28 3.16
CA ASP A 125 7.30 1.84 3.61
C ASP A 125 7.59 0.41 3.19
N CYS A 126 6.64 -0.50 3.47
CA CYS A 126 6.81 -1.91 3.15
C CYS A 126 6.91 -2.10 1.63
N ILE A 127 6.11 -1.35 0.87
CA ILE A 127 6.14 -1.38 -0.59
C ILE A 127 7.46 -0.80 -1.14
N SER A 128 7.93 0.32 -0.60
CA SER A 128 9.15 0.99 -1.08
C SER A 128 10.42 0.21 -0.68
N SER A 129 10.45 -0.35 0.54
CA SER A 129 11.59 -1.13 1.06
C SER A 129 11.73 -2.51 0.41
N SER A 130 10.62 -3.14 -0.01
CA SER A 130 10.64 -4.48 -0.59
C SER A 130 11.23 -4.56 -2.01
N ASN A 131 11.35 -3.45 -2.75
CA ASN A 131 11.64 -3.51 -4.19
C ASN A 131 12.68 -2.54 -4.76
N GLN A 132 13.67 -2.11 -3.98
CA GLN A 132 14.73 -1.19 -4.48
C GLN A 132 14.19 0.05 -5.21
N VAL A 133 12.94 0.45 -4.93
CA VAL A 133 12.36 1.71 -5.39
C VAL A 133 13.01 2.79 -4.55
N GLY A 134 14.21 3.18 -4.98
CA GLY A 134 15.14 4.03 -4.24
C GLY A 134 16.61 3.85 -4.62
N TRP A 135 17.03 2.70 -5.17
CA TRP A 135 18.43 2.47 -5.54
C TRP A 135 18.64 1.62 -6.82
N ARG A 136 18.92 2.34 -7.92
CA ARG A 136 19.64 1.98 -9.16
C ARG A 136 19.73 0.49 -9.59
N SER A 137 18.87 0.08 -10.51
CA SER A 137 19.14 -1.00 -11.49
C SER A 137 18.76 -0.54 -12.91
N GLN A 138 19.74 -0.49 -13.83
CA GLN A 138 19.74 0.36 -15.04
C GLN A 138 18.78 -0.08 -16.18
N SER A 139 18.34 -1.34 -16.26
CA SER A 139 17.40 -1.80 -17.31
C SER A 139 15.94 -1.88 -16.83
N VAL A 140 15.73 -1.75 -15.52
CA VAL A 140 14.43 -1.74 -14.82
C VAL A 140 13.96 -0.30 -14.60
N LEU A 141 14.81 0.70 -14.92
CA LEU A 141 14.54 2.12 -14.66
C LEU A 141 13.25 2.59 -15.33
N ASP A 142 13.01 2.32 -16.61
CA ASP A 142 11.86 2.91 -17.30
C ASP A 142 10.50 2.40 -16.78
N ASP A 143 10.39 1.11 -16.48
CA ASP A 143 9.14 0.54 -15.94
C ASP A 143 8.98 0.90 -14.46
N ASN A 144 10.06 0.85 -13.67
CA ASN A 144 10.02 1.28 -12.27
C ASN A 144 9.73 2.77 -12.14
N MET A 145 10.26 3.61 -13.03
CA MET A 145 9.95 5.04 -13.07
C MET A 145 8.47 5.26 -13.36
N LYS A 146 7.87 4.52 -14.31
CA LYS A 146 6.42 4.60 -14.52
C LYS A 146 5.62 4.14 -13.30
N ILE A 147 6.06 3.09 -12.60
CA ILE A 147 5.43 2.66 -11.35
C ILE A 147 5.58 3.75 -10.27
N GLN A 148 6.76 4.36 -10.15
CA GLN A 148 7.00 5.50 -9.25
C GLN A 148 6.11 6.70 -9.59
N ASP A 149 5.91 7.01 -10.88
CA ASP A 149 5.00 8.09 -11.32
C ASP A 149 3.56 7.78 -10.87
N VAL A 150 3.10 6.53 -11.03
CA VAL A 150 1.75 6.13 -10.59
C VAL A 150 1.61 6.11 -9.07
N MET A 151 2.66 5.68 -8.34
CA MET A 151 2.70 5.77 -6.89
C MET A 151 2.62 7.24 -6.44
N PHE A 152 3.42 8.12 -7.06
CA PHE A 152 3.41 9.56 -6.80
C PHE A 152 2.03 10.17 -7.06
N GLU A 153 1.41 9.88 -8.20
CA GLU A 153 0.04 10.33 -8.54
C GLU A 153 -0.98 9.88 -7.48
N THR A 154 -0.86 8.65 -7.01
CA THR A 154 -1.79 8.06 -6.04
C THR A 154 -1.60 8.68 -4.65
N LEU A 155 -0.36 8.75 -4.16
CA LEU A 155 0.00 9.40 -2.90
C LEU A 155 -0.40 10.88 -2.90
N SER A 156 -0.17 11.59 -4.01
CA SER A 156 -0.59 12.99 -4.17
C SER A 156 -2.10 13.16 -4.03
N LYS A 157 -2.91 12.18 -4.44
CA LYS A 157 -4.36 12.22 -4.23
C LYS A 157 -4.76 11.90 -2.80
N ILE A 158 -4.07 10.94 -2.17
CA ILE A 158 -4.31 10.55 -0.77
C ILE A 158 -3.99 11.73 0.16
N LEU A 159 -2.94 12.51 -0.12
CA LEU A 159 -2.55 13.70 0.65
C LEU A 159 -3.66 14.77 0.73
N TYR A 160 -4.62 14.77 -0.18
CA TYR A 160 -5.74 15.71 -0.18
C TYR A 160 -7.04 15.11 0.38
N LEU A 161 -6.99 13.91 0.96
CA LEU A 161 -8.11 13.38 1.76
C LEU A 161 -8.23 14.17 3.08
N GLU A 162 -9.45 14.39 3.53
CA GLU A 162 -9.76 15.02 4.83
C GLU A 162 -9.61 14.00 5.98
N SER A 163 -8.42 13.42 6.13
CA SER A 163 -8.03 12.51 7.23
C SER A 163 -6.55 12.71 7.55
N GLU A 164 -6.26 13.05 8.81
CA GLU A 164 -4.89 13.29 9.29
C GLU A 164 -4.01 12.04 9.11
N GLU A 165 -4.57 10.86 9.35
CA GLU A 165 -3.88 9.58 9.20
C GLU A 165 -3.54 9.28 7.74
N CYS A 166 -4.47 9.55 6.82
CA CYS A 166 -4.22 9.39 5.39
C CYS A 166 -3.17 10.40 4.89
N GLN A 167 -3.24 11.64 5.37
CA GLN A 167 -2.27 12.69 5.05
C GLN A 167 -0.87 12.32 5.55
N GLY A 168 -0.75 11.88 6.81
CA GLY A 168 0.50 11.42 7.40
C GLY A 168 1.12 10.25 6.62
N ALA A 169 0.32 9.22 6.31
CA ALA A 169 0.77 8.09 5.49
C ALA A 169 1.21 8.53 4.07
N ALA A 170 0.50 9.49 3.46
CA ALA A 170 0.87 10.02 2.15
C ALA A 170 2.16 10.84 2.19
N LEU A 171 2.34 11.73 3.18
CA LEU A 171 3.57 12.49 3.39
C LEU A 171 4.75 11.54 3.56
N HIS A 172 4.61 10.54 4.42
CA HIS A 172 5.63 9.55 4.67
C HIS A 172 6.01 8.77 3.40
N GLY A 173 5.01 8.26 2.67
CA GLY A 173 5.23 7.57 1.40
C GLY A 173 5.89 8.46 0.33
N LEU A 174 5.51 9.73 0.23
CA LEU A 174 6.14 10.70 -0.68
C LEU A 174 7.60 10.98 -0.30
N GLY A 175 7.90 11.02 1.00
CA GLY A 175 9.25 11.19 1.53
C GLY A 175 10.16 10.01 1.22
N HIS A 176 9.66 8.77 1.26
CA HIS A 176 10.42 7.59 0.82
C HIS A 176 10.57 7.52 -0.70
N LEU A 177 9.52 7.85 -1.45
CA LEU A 177 9.49 7.74 -2.91
C LEU A 177 10.46 8.69 -3.61
N ARG A 178 10.61 9.92 -3.10
CA ARG A 178 11.51 10.97 -3.63
C ARG A 178 11.33 11.25 -5.13
N HIS A 179 10.08 11.29 -5.59
CA HIS A 179 9.74 11.69 -6.95
C HIS A 179 10.18 13.16 -7.22
N PRO A 180 10.59 13.54 -8.44
CA PRO A 180 11.04 14.90 -8.75
C PRO A 180 10.04 16.02 -8.37
N ASN A 181 8.75 15.70 -8.30
CA ASN A 181 7.68 16.64 -7.94
C ASN A 181 7.23 16.53 -6.46
N THR A 182 7.90 15.72 -5.63
CA THR A 182 7.57 15.57 -4.19
C THR A 182 7.58 16.91 -3.46
N GLU A 183 8.60 17.74 -3.66
CA GLU A 183 8.67 19.05 -3.01
C GLU A 183 7.48 19.93 -3.40
N THR A 184 7.18 19.99 -4.70
CA THR A 184 6.08 20.83 -5.21
C THR A 184 4.75 20.43 -4.60
N VAL A 185 4.40 19.13 -4.60
CA VAL A 185 3.09 18.69 -4.09
C VAL A 185 2.94 18.91 -2.57
N ILE A 186 4.01 18.71 -1.80
CA ILE A 186 3.98 18.93 -0.35
C ILE A 186 3.85 20.43 -0.05
N ARG A 187 4.62 21.29 -0.74
CA ARG A 187 4.51 22.74 -0.56
C ARG A 187 3.14 23.28 -0.96
N ASP A 188 2.57 22.78 -2.05
CA ASP A 188 1.20 23.13 -2.47
C ASP A 188 0.17 22.71 -1.41
N TRP A 189 0.30 21.51 -0.84
CA TRP A 189 -0.57 21.04 0.24
C TRP A 189 -0.41 21.90 1.51
N ILE A 190 0.82 22.19 1.97
CA ILE A 190 1.08 23.07 3.12
C ILE A 190 0.38 24.43 2.91
N ALA A 191 0.45 25.00 1.70
CA ALA A 191 -0.21 26.27 1.39
C ALA A 191 -1.74 26.22 1.50
N THR A 192 -2.36 25.05 1.46
CA THR A 192 -3.79 24.84 1.72
C THR A 192 -4.14 24.66 3.20
N GLN A 193 -3.15 24.53 4.09
CA GLN A 193 -3.30 24.27 5.52
C GLN A 193 -2.79 25.45 6.37
N PRO A 194 -3.51 26.59 6.44
CA PRO A 194 -3.03 27.79 7.13
C PRO A 194 -2.88 27.63 8.64
N ASP A 195 -3.54 26.65 9.24
CA ASP A 195 -3.55 26.36 10.68
C ASP A 195 -2.84 25.04 11.01
N LEU A 196 -1.97 24.54 10.12
CA LEU A 196 -1.22 23.30 10.34
C LEU A 196 -0.35 23.42 11.62
N PRO A 197 -0.44 22.46 12.57
CA PRO A 197 0.41 22.46 13.74
C PRO A 197 1.91 22.47 13.40
N GLU A 198 2.74 23.04 14.30
CA GLU A 198 4.19 23.18 14.09
C GLU A 198 4.86 21.81 13.88
N ASP A 199 4.51 20.82 14.70
CA ASP A 199 5.05 19.45 14.59
C ASP A 199 4.71 18.80 13.23
N ASP A 200 3.49 19.01 12.72
CA ASP A 200 3.05 18.46 11.42
C ASP A 200 3.72 19.19 10.24
N LEU A 201 3.97 20.50 10.38
CA LEU A 201 4.73 21.28 9.41
C LEU A 201 6.20 20.82 9.37
N GLU A 202 6.83 20.61 10.52
CA GLU A 202 8.19 20.08 10.61
C GLU A 202 8.29 18.70 9.95
N PHE A 203 7.33 17.82 10.21
CA PHE A 203 7.26 16.51 9.58
C PHE A 203 7.09 16.60 8.06
N ALA A 204 6.20 17.47 7.57
CA ALA A 204 5.99 17.68 6.13
C ALA A 204 7.26 18.21 5.43
N GLU A 205 7.98 19.15 6.04
CA GLU A 205 9.26 19.66 5.53
C GLU A 205 10.36 18.56 5.56
N ALA A 206 10.40 17.70 6.59
CA ALA A 206 11.31 16.56 6.63
C ALA A 206 11.02 15.55 5.50
N CYS A 207 9.75 15.35 5.14
CA CYS A 207 9.36 14.51 4.00
C CYS A 207 9.87 15.07 2.66
N ILE A 208 10.01 16.39 2.51
CA ILE A 208 10.60 17.02 1.31
C ILE A 208 12.08 16.63 1.16
N THR A 209 12.85 16.70 2.24
CA THR A 209 14.28 16.37 2.24
C THR A 209 14.55 14.88 2.34
N GLY A 210 13.53 14.09 2.67
CA GLY A 210 13.58 12.65 2.95
C GLY A 210 14.34 12.31 4.24
N ASP A 211 14.46 13.28 5.15
CA ASP A 211 15.04 13.08 6.49
C ASP A 211 13.97 12.55 7.46
N ILE A 212 13.25 11.52 7.01
CA ILE A 212 12.19 10.86 7.77
C ILE A 212 12.82 9.73 8.59
N MET A 213 12.61 9.77 9.92
CA MET A 213 13.07 8.74 10.87
C MET A 213 12.02 7.65 11.05
#